data_AF-G2DX03-F1
#
_entry.id   AF-G2DX03-F1
#
_cell.length_a   1.000
_cell.length_b   1.000
_cell.length_c   1.000
_cell.angle_alpha   90.00
_cell.angle_beta   90.00
_cell.angle_gamma   90.00
#
_symmetry.space_group_name_H-M   'P 1'
#
loop_
_entity.id
_entity.type
_entity.pdbx_description
1 polymer ?
#
loop_
_entity_poly.entity_id
_entity_poly.type
_entity_poly.pdbx_seq_one_letter_code
_entity_poly.pdbx_strand_id
1 'polypeptide(L)'
;MSTERSELLIVANSGRAIAEAAVRAGYWVRLIDAFADEDSRACAECIQVPMKGHGLDADAVRCELERILSHASGRPDLVYGAGLEPSADLLEWLESRVTLLGNDSTVLRLLADPNAWFARLDRLGIHYPEVRFDPPEQDAGWLLKEPASSGGLGVRRWRSDLSRPEGAHYFQRLLDGVPMSLLFIADGKRSIPIGYSRLANAADAMDGPFFYAGARSLDAAEVARCRAIETYARALVADLGLRGINGLDFILHRGRVQLLELNPRPTATLALHPSPLAEGWIACHVRACQGLLPDLAPHAPSHASAHRILYAERDLSVPAGLSWPDWVRDRPWPGTWIPRGAPLCSLYAEATDVDVEMLLAERARLVLSILAGRSTLLMSTEVIS
;
A
#
# COMPACT_ATOMS: atom_id res chain seq x y z
N MET A 1 -19.98 -14.26 -29.09
CA MET A 1 -18.54 -13.98 -29.26
C MET A 1 -17.92 -14.20 -27.90
N SER A 2 -16.95 -15.10 -27.79
CA SER A 2 -16.23 -15.36 -26.53
C SER A 2 -15.59 -14.05 -26.10
N THR A 3 -16.11 -13.38 -25.07
CA THR A 3 -15.42 -12.25 -24.43
C THR A 3 -14.30 -12.85 -23.60
N GLU A 4 -13.20 -13.23 -24.25
CA GLU A 4 -11.99 -13.61 -23.54
C GLU A 4 -11.60 -12.44 -22.64
N ARG A 5 -11.54 -12.70 -21.33
CA ARG A 5 -11.05 -11.72 -20.37
C ARG A 5 -9.59 -11.47 -20.66
N SER A 6 -9.19 -10.19 -20.75
CA SER A 6 -7.78 -9.83 -20.84
C SER A 6 -7.02 -10.30 -19.60
N GLU A 7 -5.86 -10.91 -19.80
CA GLU A 7 -4.95 -11.28 -18.71
C GLU A 7 -4.25 -10.02 -18.17
N LEU A 8 -4.15 -9.93 -16.84
CA LEU A 8 -3.35 -8.93 -16.14
C LEU A 8 -2.41 -9.62 -15.17
N LEU A 9 -1.10 -9.43 -15.37
CA LEU A 9 -0.08 -9.88 -14.43
C LEU A 9 0.11 -8.83 -13.34
N ILE A 10 0.05 -9.25 -12.08
CA ILE A 10 0.28 -8.39 -10.92
C ILE A 10 1.50 -8.90 -10.17
N VAL A 11 2.42 -7.99 -9.81
CA VAL A 11 3.59 -8.31 -8.97
C VAL A 11 3.61 -7.37 -7.77
N ALA A 12 3.46 -7.91 -6.57
CA ALA A 12 3.47 -7.12 -5.33
C ALA A 12 3.86 -7.99 -4.13
N ASN A 13 4.42 -7.43 -3.06
CA ASN A 13 4.64 -8.17 -1.81
C ASN A 13 3.33 -8.63 -1.17
N SER A 14 2.27 -7.82 -1.27
CA SER A 14 0.88 -8.13 -0.90
C SER A 14 -0.03 -7.58 -1.99
N GLY A 15 -0.43 -8.46 -2.91
CA GLY A 15 -1.14 -8.06 -4.13
C GLY A 15 -2.66 -8.25 -4.12
N ARG A 16 -3.22 -8.84 -3.05
CA ARG A 16 -4.64 -9.22 -2.96
C ARG A 16 -5.59 -8.09 -3.37
N ALA A 17 -5.45 -6.91 -2.79
CA ALA A 17 -6.37 -5.80 -3.03
C ALA A 17 -6.38 -5.35 -4.50
N ILE A 18 -5.22 -5.37 -5.16
CA ILE A 18 -5.09 -5.05 -6.59
C ILE A 18 -5.72 -6.18 -7.43
N ALA A 19 -5.46 -7.44 -7.08
CA ALA A 19 -6.02 -8.60 -7.76
C ALA A 19 -7.55 -8.65 -7.68
N GLU A 20 -8.13 -8.48 -6.49
CA GLU A 20 -9.58 -8.42 -6.33
C GLU A 20 -10.20 -7.27 -7.14
N ALA A 21 -9.56 -6.09 -7.16
CA ALA A 21 -10.03 -4.95 -7.93
C ALA A 21 -9.92 -5.19 -9.45
N ALA A 22 -8.89 -5.89 -9.91
CA ALA A 22 -8.72 -6.29 -11.30
C ALA A 22 -9.76 -7.34 -11.73
N VAL A 23 -10.03 -8.34 -10.88
CA VAL A 23 -11.08 -9.34 -11.13
C VAL A 23 -12.46 -8.69 -11.22
N ARG A 24 -12.77 -7.74 -10.32
CA ARG A 24 -14.02 -6.96 -10.39
C ARG A 24 -14.12 -6.12 -11.67
N ALA A 25 -12.99 -5.64 -12.18
CA ALA A 25 -12.90 -4.94 -13.46
C ALA A 25 -12.96 -5.86 -14.69
N GLY A 26 -13.11 -7.18 -14.50
CA GLY A 26 -13.29 -8.15 -15.59
C GLY A 26 -12.00 -8.77 -16.13
N TYR A 27 -10.85 -8.53 -15.50
CA TYR A 27 -9.58 -9.16 -15.89
C TYR A 27 -9.50 -10.61 -15.40
N TRP A 28 -8.74 -11.42 -16.12
CA TRP A 28 -8.20 -12.67 -15.58
C TRP A 28 -6.83 -12.36 -14.98
N VAL A 29 -6.57 -12.76 -13.74
CA VAL A 29 -5.42 -12.29 -12.98
C VAL A 29 -4.47 -13.43 -12.66
N ARG A 30 -3.20 -13.21 -12.98
CA ARG A 30 -2.08 -13.96 -12.41
C ARG A 30 -1.33 -13.05 -11.45
N LEU A 31 -1.10 -13.52 -10.23
CA LEU A 31 -0.55 -12.72 -9.13
C LEU A 31 0.77 -13.35 -8.64
N ILE A 32 1.85 -12.58 -8.65
CA ILE A 32 3.10 -12.90 -7.94
C ILE A 32 3.11 -12.11 -6.64
N ASP A 33 3.15 -12.85 -5.53
CA ASP A 33 2.84 -12.36 -4.19
C ASP A 33 3.67 -13.08 -3.12
N ALA A 34 3.94 -12.43 -1.98
CA ALA A 34 4.78 -13.05 -0.94
C ALA A 34 4.02 -14.03 -0.04
N PHE A 35 2.72 -13.81 0.11
CA PHE A 35 1.91 -14.53 1.08
C PHE A 35 1.08 -15.65 0.43
N ALA A 36 0.54 -15.38 -0.75
CA ALA A 36 -0.39 -16.20 -1.51
C ALA A 36 -1.54 -16.73 -0.63
N ASP A 37 -2.13 -15.80 0.13
CA ASP A 37 -3.21 -16.03 1.09
C ASP A 37 -4.43 -16.72 0.46
N GLU A 38 -5.29 -17.30 1.31
CA GLU A 38 -6.47 -18.05 0.88
C GLU A 38 -7.39 -17.23 -0.02
N ASP A 39 -7.63 -15.95 0.31
CA ASP A 39 -8.43 -15.02 -0.49
C ASP A 39 -7.73 -14.55 -1.77
N SER A 40 -6.40 -14.39 -1.76
CA SER A 40 -5.64 -14.13 -3.00
C SER A 40 -5.82 -15.28 -3.99
N ARG A 41 -5.61 -16.52 -3.55
CA ARG A 41 -5.77 -17.72 -4.39
C ARG A 41 -7.21 -18.01 -4.79
N ALA A 42 -8.18 -17.57 -4.00
CA ALA A 42 -9.60 -17.69 -4.34
C ALA A 42 -9.99 -16.78 -5.52
N CYS A 43 -9.26 -15.69 -5.77
CA CYS A 43 -9.59 -14.75 -6.84
C CYS A 43 -8.61 -14.76 -8.04
N ALA A 44 -7.37 -15.20 -7.87
CA ALA A 44 -6.33 -15.15 -8.90
C ALA A 44 -5.45 -16.41 -8.93
N GLU A 45 -4.81 -16.67 -10.08
CA GLU A 45 -3.73 -17.66 -10.17
C GLU A 45 -2.49 -17.11 -9.46
N CYS A 46 -2.23 -17.56 -8.23
CA CYS A 46 -1.16 -17.02 -7.41
C CYS A 46 0.13 -17.85 -7.48
N ILE A 47 1.26 -17.16 -7.59
CA ILE A 47 2.61 -17.70 -7.53
C ILE A 47 3.28 -17.04 -6.33
N GLN A 48 3.70 -17.86 -5.36
CA GLN A 48 4.31 -17.34 -4.14
C GLN A 48 5.81 -17.15 -4.33
N VAL A 49 6.33 -15.96 -4.02
CA VAL A 49 7.75 -15.61 -4.10
C VAL A 49 8.23 -15.05 -2.75
N PRO A 50 9.38 -15.46 -2.20
CA PRO A 50 9.83 -14.97 -0.91
C PRO A 50 10.13 -13.47 -0.90
N MET A 51 10.05 -12.87 0.29
CA MET A 51 10.58 -11.53 0.57
C MET A 51 12.10 -11.60 0.77
N LYS A 52 12.81 -10.54 0.37
CA LYS A 52 14.24 -10.31 0.62
C LYS A 52 14.44 -8.84 1.03
N GLY A 53 14.80 -8.63 2.30
CA GLY A 53 14.86 -7.28 2.87
C GLY A 53 13.47 -6.62 2.87
N HIS A 54 13.37 -5.42 2.31
CA HIS A 54 12.13 -4.62 2.29
C HIS A 54 11.21 -4.90 1.09
N GLY A 55 11.57 -5.84 0.21
CA GLY A 55 10.83 -6.14 -1.03
C GLY A 55 10.79 -7.61 -1.40
N LEU A 56 10.27 -7.93 -2.58
CA LEU A 56 10.28 -9.28 -3.15
C LEU A 56 11.70 -9.69 -3.55
N ASP A 57 12.01 -10.98 -3.46
CA ASP A 57 13.25 -11.53 -4.01
C ASP A 57 13.25 -11.38 -5.53
N ALA A 58 14.09 -10.47 -6.04
CA ALA A 58 14.15 -10.11 -7.44
C ALA A 58 14.54 -11.29 -8.36
N ASP A 59 15.38 -12.21 -7.89
CA ASP A 59 15.83 -13.35 -8.70
C ASP A 59 14.70 -14.37 -8.83
N ALA A 60 13.97 -14.60 -7.75
CA ALA A 60 12.79 -15.46 -7.77
C ALA A 60 11.66 -14.86 -8.63
N VAL A 61 11.43 -13.54 -8.57
CA VAL A 61 10.49 -12.87 -9.48
C VAL A 61 10.90 -13.06 -10.95
N ARG A 62 12.19 -12.86 -11.29
CA ARG A 62 12.69 -13.07 -12.67
C ARG A 62 12.41 -14.49 -13.15
N CYS A 63 12.72 -15.49 -12.33
CA CYS A 63 12.53 -16.90 -12.66
C CYS A 63 11.06 -17.22 -12.99
N GLU A 64 10.12 -16.79 -12.14
CA GLU A 64 8.70 -17.04 -12.39
C GLU A 64 8.17 -16.26 -13.59
N LEU A 65 8.64 -15.03 -13.80
CA LEU A 65 8.31 -14.24 -14.99
C LEU A 65 8.79 -14.91 -16.27
N GLU A 66 10.02 -15.42 -16.32
CA GLU A 66 10.53 -16.12 -17.51
C GLU A 66 9.67 -17.36 -17.83
N ARG A 67 9.23 -18.10 -16.80
CA ARG A 67 8.32 -19.23 -16.96
C ARG A 67 6.97 -18.80 -17.54
N ILE A 68 6.39 -17.70 -17.08
CA ILE A 68 5.15 -17.14 -17.63
C ILE A 68 5.35 -16.71 -19.09
N LEU A 69 6.41 -15.93 -19.35
CA LEU A 69 6.69 -15.34 -20.66
C LEU A 69 6.99 -16.37 -21.73
N SER A 70 7.62 -17.50 -21.37
CA SER A 70 7.88 -18.60 -22.32
C SER A 70 6.62 -19.23 -22.93
N HIS A 71 5.45 -19.02 -22.31
CA HIS A 71 4.16 -19.50 -22.81
C HIS A 71 3.28 -18.37 -23.36
N ALA A 72 3.75 -17.14 -23.34
CA ALA A 72 2.99 -15.98 -23.76
C ALA A 72 3.11 -15.75 -25.28
N SER A 73 1.99 -15.53 -25.95
CA SER A 73 1.95 -15.20 -27.38
C SER A 73 2.38 -13.75 -27.69
N GLY A 74 2.70 -12.95 -26.67
CA GLY A 74 3.05 -11.53 -26.76
C GLY A 74 3.54 -10.97 -25.42
N ARG A 75 3.66 -9.65 -25.32
CA ARG A 75 4.06 -8.97 -24.08
C ARG A 75 2.82 -8.86 -23.17
N PRO A 76 2.77 -9.55 -22.02
CA PRO A 76 1.64 -9.45 -21.12
C PRO A 76 1.58 -8.05 -20.50
N ASP A 77 0.37 -7.61 -20.17
CA ASP A 77 0.16 -6.38 -19.40
C ASP A 77 0.52 -6.65 -17.92
N LEU A 78 1.32 -5.76 -17.33
CA LEU A 78 1.80 -5.88 -15.95
C LEU A 78 1.51 -4.62 -15.14
N VAL A 79 0.93 -4.81 -13.95
CA VAL A 79 0.83 -3.78 -12.90
C VAL A 79 1.67 -4.24 -11.71
N TYR A 80 2.49 -3.36 -11.14
CA TYR A 80 3.18 -3.65 -9.88
C TYR A 80 2.52 -2.94 -8.69
N GLY A 81 2.53 -3.63 -7.55
CA GLY A 81 2.22 -3.07 -6.24
C GLY A 81 3.50 -2.86 -5.42
N ALA A 82 3.35 -2.81 -4.10
CA ALA A 82 4.50 -2.64 -3.20
C ALA A 82 5.46 -3.83 -3.28
N GLY A 83 6.71 -3.64 -2.83
CA GLY A 83 7.75 -4.66 -2.82
C GLY A 83 8.72 -4.62 -4.00
N LEU A 84 8.49 -3.77 -5.00
CA LEU A 84 9.43 -3.54 -6.11
C LEU A 84 10.27 -2.28 -5.92
N GLU A 85 9.93 -1.42 -4.95
CA GLU A 85 10.63 -0.16 -4.68
C GLU A 85 12.15 -0.33 -4.53
N PRO A 86 12.67 -1.34 -3.78
CA PRO A 86 14.11 -1.55 -3.64
C PRO A 86 14.82 -1.99 -4.93
N SER A 87 14.07 -2.41 -5.95
CA SER A 87 14.56 -3.19 -7.08
C SER A 87 14.27 -2.52 -8.42
N ALA A 88 14.73 -1.28 -8.60
CA ALA A 88 14.57 -0.57 -9.87
C ALA A 88 15.18 -1.34 -11.08
N ASP A 89 16.26 -2.09 -10.87
CA ASP A 89 16.88 -2.96 -11.90
C ASP A 89 15.98 -4.14 -12.30
N LEU A 90 15.13 -4.62 -11.38
CA LEU A 90 14.10 -5.61 -11.70
C LEU A 90 13.04 -4.98 -12.60
N LEU A 91 12.57 -3.79 -12.26
CA LEU A 91 11.56 -3.09 -13.04
C LEU A 91 12.07 -2.75 -14.45
N GLU A 92 13.30 -2.26 -14.59
CA GLU A 92 13.91 -2.01 -15.91
C GLU A 92 14.01 -3.29 -16.74
N TRP A 93 14.37 -4.41 -16.12
CA TRP A 93 14.39 -5.70 -16.80
C TRP A 93 12.99 -6.14 -17.26
N LEU A 94 11.97 -5.91 -16.42
CA LEU A 94 10.56 -6.18 -16.77
C LEU A 94 10.11 -5.32 -17.94
N GLU A 95 10.43 -4.03 -17.96
CA GLU A 95 10.02 -3.07 -19.01
C GLU A 95 10.38 -3.52 -20.42
N SER A 96 11.45 -4.31 -20.60
CA SER A 96 11.84 -4.87 -21.88
C SER A 96 11.03 -6.10 -22.31
N ARG A 97 10.30 -6.75 -21.39
CA ARG A 97 9.58 -8.02 -21.59
C ARG A 97 8.05 -7.92 -21.51
N VAL A 98 7.55 -6.98 -20.72
CA VAL A 98 6.10 -6.79 -20.48
C VAL A 98 5.64 -5.43 -20.98
N THR A 99 4.33 -5.29 -21.19
CA THR A 99 3.70 -3.97 -21.28
C THR A 99 3.48 -3.46 -19.87
N LEU A 100 4.39 -2.60 -19.40
CA LEU A 100 4.28 -2.01 -18.08
C LEU A 100 3.12 -1.00 -18.05
N LEU A 101 2.11 -1.29 -17.25
CA LEU A 101 1.01 -0.40 -16.93
C LEU A 101 1.29 0.23 -15.56
N GLY A 102 2.07 1.32 -15.57
CA GLY A 102 2.46 2.03 -14.35
C GLY A 102 3.61 3.01 -14.61
N ASN A 103 4.26 3.44 -13.53
CA ASN A 103 5.47 4.26 -13.62
C ASN A 103 6.70 3.39 -13.87
N ASP A 104 7.65 3.89 -14.65
CA ASP A 104 8.87 3.16 -15.00
C ASP A 104 9.93 3.19 -13.88
N SER A 105 10.98 2.41 -14.11
CA SER A 105 12.16 2.24 -13.28
C SER A 105 12.91 3.55 -13.03
N THR A 106 12.80 4.56 -13.90
CA THR A 106 13.46 5.85 -13.69
C THR A 106 12.87 6.56 -12.48
N VAL A 107 11.57 6.43 -12.23
CA VAL A 107 10.90 6.95 -11.03
C VAL A 107 11.40 6.23 -9.78
N LEU A 108 11.50 4.89 -9.81
CA LEU A 108 12.03 4.13 -8.67
C LEU A 108 13.49 4.47 -8.37
N ARG A 109 14.33 4.62 -9.40
CA ARG A 109 15.74 5.05 -9.24
C ARG A 109 15.85 6.42 -8.58
N LEU A 110 14.99 7.37 -8.98
CA LEU A 110 14.95 8.69 -8.35
C LEU A 110 14.58 8.59 -6.87
N LEU A 111 13.57 7.79 -6.53
CA LEU A 111 13.12 7.63 -5.14
C LEU A 111 14.12 6.84 -4.26
N ALA A 112 14.98 6.03 -4.89
CA ALA A 112 16.07 5.32 -4.22
C ALA A 112 17.29 6.23 -3.92
N ASP A 113 17.40 7.41 -4.54
CA ASP A 113 18.45 8.40 -4.28
C ASP A 113 17.87 9.59 -3.48
N PRO A 114 18.05 9.63 -2.14
CA PRO A 114 17.47 10.71 -1.36
C PRO A 114 18.07 12.09 -1.67
N ASN A 115 19.33 12.18 -2.15
CA ASN A 115 19.89 13.47 -2.56
C ASN A 115 19.15 14.02 -3.78
N ALA A 116 19.00 13.19 -4.81
CA ALA A 116 18.28 13.56 -6.03
C ALA A 116 16.79 13.84 -5.75
N TRP A 117 16.16 13.05 -4.89
CA TRP A 117 14.75 13.21 -4.51
C TRP A 117 14.50 14.53 -3.76
N PHE A 118 15.23 14.82 -2.69
CA PHE A 118 14.99 16.05 -1.92
C PHE A 118 15.37 17.31 -2.70
N ALA A 119 16.45 17.26 -3.50
CA ALA A 119 16.76 18.34 -4.43
C ALA A 119 15.65 18.54 -5.49
N ARG A 120 14.94 17.48 -5.89
CA ARG A 120 13.78 17.59 -6.77
C ARG A 120 12.63 18.32 -6.07
N LEU A 121 12.32 17.94 -4.84
CA LEU A 121 11.26 18.56 -4.05
C LEU A 121 11.51 20.07 -3.82
N ASP A 122 12.76 20.45 -3.55
CA ASP A 122 13.16 21.86 -3.42
C ASP A 122 12.87 22.66 -4.69
N ARG A 123 13.25 22.13 -5.86
CA ARG A 123 12.98 22.78 -7.16
C ARG A 123 11.49 22.94 -7.44
N LEU A 124 10.67 22.02 -6.96
CA LEU A 124 9.21 22.05 -7.11
C LEU A 124 8.51 22.87 -6.01
N GLY A 125 9.24 23.40 -5.02
CA GLY A 125 8.66 24.11 -3.89
C GLY A 125 7.76 23.24 -3.01
N ILE A 126 8.03 21.93 -2.98
CA ILE A 126 7.27 20.97 -2.16
C ILE A 126 7.88 20.94 -0.77
N HIS A 127 7.06 21.19 0.25
CA HIS A 127 7.51 21.12 1.64
C HIS A 127 7.57 19.68 2.14
N TYR A 128 8.64 19.35 2.85
CA TYR A 128 8.90 18.07 3.51
C TYR A 128 9.61 18.32 4.85
N PRO A 129 9.57 17.37 5.82
CA PRO A 129 10.29 17.52 7.09
C PRO A 129 11.79 17.69 6.86
N GLU A 130 12.48 18.46 7.71
CA GLU A 130 13.93 18.67 7.60
C GLU A 130 14.68 17.33 7.42
N VAL A 131 15.58 17.29 6.44
CA VAL A 131 16.41 16.11 6.15
C VAL A 131 17.89 16.43 6.29
N ARG A 132 18.69 15.42 6.66
CA ARG A 132 20.14 15.47 6.69
C ARG A 132 20.74 14.18 6.14
N PHE A 133 21.90 14.28 5.53
CA PHE A 133 22.69 13.14 5.04
C PHE A 133 23.80 12.76 6.02
N ASP A 134 24.25 13.71 6.82
CA ASP A 134 25.13 13.48 7.96
C ASP A 134 24.34 13.18 9.25
N PRO A 135 24.88 12.34 10.15
CA PRO A 135 24.22 12.03 11.41
C PRO A 135 24.01 13.28 12.26
N PRO A 136 22.80 13.53 12.78
CA PRO A 136 22.56 14.64 13.67
C PRO A 136 23.20 14.38 15.04
N GLU A 137 23.77 15.43 15.64
CA GLU A 137 24.44 15.39 16.96
C GLU A 137 23.49 15.00 18.10
N GLN A 138 22.20 15.31 17.96
CA GLN A 138 21.17 14.99 18.95
C GLN A 138 20.32 13.81 18.47
N ASP A 139 20.18 12.79 19.31
CA ASP A 139 19.33 11.62 19.04
C ASP A 139 17.84 12.01 18.98
N ALA A 140 17.42 12.88 19.90
CA ALA A 140 16.01 13.21 20.08
C ALA A 140 15.43 13.96 18.86
N GLY A 141 14.28 13.49 18.39
CA GLY A 141 13.51 14.15 17.33
C GLY A 141 13.97 13.82 15.90
N TRP A 142 14.84 12.84 15.72
CA TRP A 142 15.28 12.38 14.40
C TRP A 142 14.89 10.93 14.12
N LEU A 143 14.62 10.66 12.85
CA LEU A 143 14.42 9.33 12.30
C LEU A 143 15.60 9.02 11.38
N LEU A 144 16.02 7.76 11.36
CA LEU A 144 16.84 7.20 10.31
C LEU A 144 15.91 6.49 9.32
N LYS A 145 16.07 6.79 8.03
CA LYS A 145 15.27 6.21 6.94
C LYS A 145 16.16 5.59 5.87
N GLU A 146 15.80 4.38 5.46
CA GLU A 146 16.30 3.74 4.25
C GLU A 146 15.37 4.12 3.08
N PRO A 147 15.90 4.67 1.96
CA PRO A 147 15.10 4.99 0.79
C PRO A 147 14.57 3.72 0.13
N ALA A 148 13.63 3.89 -0.82
CA ALA A 148 13.05 2.78 -1.57
C ALA A 148 12.51 1.62 -0.70
N SER A 149 12.04 1.94 0.51
CA SER A 149 11.35 1.00 1.40
C SER A 149 9.84 1.23 1.35
N SER A 150 9.05 0.30 1.87
CA SER A 150 7.59 0.44 1.96
C SER A 150 7.09 -0.03 3.33
N GLY A 151 5.89 0.40 3.73
CA GLY A 151 5.22 -0.07 4.94
C GLY A 151 5.91 0.30 6.26
N GLY A 152 6.83 1.28 6.24
CA GLY A 152 7.60 1.71 7.42
C GLY A 152 8.77 0.80 7.80
N LEU A 153 9.08 -0.23 7.00
CA LEU A 153 10.15 -1.20 7.30
C LEU A 153 11.55 -0.57 7.39
N GLY A 154 11.80 0.47 6.60
CA GLY A 154 13.06 1.20 6.58
C GLY A 154 13.14 2.37 7.56
N VAL A 155 12.23 2.49 8.54
CA VAL A 155 12.12 3.66 9.42
C VAL A 155 12.37 3.29 10.88
N ARG A 156 13.35 3.93 11.51
CA ARG A 156 13.60 3.79 12.95
C ARG A 156 13.96 5.12 13.60
N ARG A 157 13.75 5.23 14.91
CA ARG A 157 14.24 6.39 15.68
C ARG A 157 15.77 6.43 15.59
N TRP A 158 16.32 7.60 15.31
CA TRP A 158 17.75 7.78 15.33
C TRP A 158 18.27 7.68 16.76
N ARG A 159 19.38 6.94 16.91
CA ARG A 159 20.19 6.93 18.12
C ARG A 159 21.65 6.84 17.70
N SER A 160 22.48 7.71 18.23
CA SER A 160 23.91 7.80 17.93
C SER A 160 24.70 6.55 18.32
N ASP A 161 24.17 5.73 19.23
CA ASP A 161 24.78 4.48 19.69
C ASP A 161 24.45 3.26 18.82
N LEU A 162 23.52 3.38 17.87
CA LEU A 162 23.14 2.27 16.98
C LEU A 162 23.99 2.24 15.71
N SER A 163 24.26 1.03 15.22
CA SER A 163 24.88 0.84 13.91
C SER A 163 23.97 1.38 12.79
N ARG A 164 24.62 2.02 11.82
CA ARG A 164 23.96 2.50 10.61
C ARG A 164 23.84 1.35 9.59
N PRO A 165 22.82 1.37 8.72
CA PRO A 165 22.72 0.43 7.61
C PRO A 165 23.95 0.58 6.71
N GLU A 166 24.39 -0.52 6.10
CA GLU A 166 25.46 -0.49 5.10
C GLU A 166 25.00 0.23 3.81
N GLY A 167 23.71 0.20 3.51
CA GLY A 167 23.10 0.83 2.34
C GLY A 167 22.81 2.33 2.48
N ALA A 168 22.24 2.90 1.43
CA ALA A 168 21.81 4.30 1.41
C ALA A 168 20.83 4.57 2.56
N HIS A 169 21.02 5.69 3.25
CA HIS A 169 20.15 6.14 4.33
C HIS A 169 20.22 7.66 4.47
N TYR A 170 19.22 8.23 5.12
CA TYR A 170 19.17 9.65 5.47
C TYR A 170 18.47 9.84 6.81
N PHE A 171 18.61 11.03 7.39
CA PHE A 171 17.97 11.43 8.62
C PHE A 171 16.83 12.37 8.31
N GLN A 172 15.68 12.17 8.93
CA GLN A 172 14.51 13.02 8.77
C GLN A 172 13.97 13.45 10.12
N ARG A 173 13.61 14.73 10.26
CA ARG A 173 13.01 15.26 11.48
C ARG A 173 11.67 14.56 11.74
N LEU A 174 11.52 14.03 12.96
CA LEU A 174 10.24 13.54 13.43
C LEU A 174 9.31 14.73 13.71
N LEU A 175 8.14 14.74 13.07
CA LEU A 175 7.12 15.75 13.29
C LEU A 175 5.98 15.20 14.16
N ASP A 176 5.51 16.02 15.10
CA ASP A 176 4.28 15.84 15.87
C ASP A 176 3.07 16.28 15.04
N GLY A 177 2.74 15.51 14.01
CA GLY A 177 1.56 15.74 13.18
C GLY A 177 0.81 14.45 12.87
N VAL A 178 -0.27 14.59 12.10
CA VAL A 178 -1.13 13.46 11.75
C VAL A 178 -0.65 12.85 10.42
N PRO A 179 -0.33 11.54 10.37
CA PRO A 179 0.02 10.88 9.12
C PRO A 179 -1.22 10.63 8.26
N MET A 180 -1.11 10.99 6.99
CA MET A 180 -2.19 10.99 6.02
C MET A 180 -1.67 10.51 4.67
N SER A 181 -2.58 10.11 3.79
CA SER A 181 -2.27 9.73 2.41
C SER A 181 -3.30 10.32 1.45
N LEU A 182 -2.83 10.75 0.28
CA LEU A 182 -3.64 11.04 -0.90
C LEU A 182 -3.43 9.89 -1.89
N LEU A 183 -4.50 9.19 -2.26
CA LEU A 183 -4.52 8.31 -3.41
C LEU A 183 -5.03 9.10 -4.63
N PHE A 184 -4.34 9.02 -5.75
CA PHE A 184 -4.71 9.74 -6.97
C PHE A 184 -4.39 8.92 -8.23
N ILE A 185 -5.02 9.28 -9.35
CA ILE A 185 -4.77 8.68 -10.66
C ILE A 185 -4.23 9.73 -11.64
N ALA A 186 -3.30 9.36 -12.52
CA ALA A 186 -2.61 10.27 -13.43
C ALA A 186 -2.42 9.71 -14.85
N ASP A 187 -2.44 10.58 -15.87
CA ASP A 187 -2.23 10.23 -17.29
C ASP A 187 -0.84 10.57 -17.84
N GLY A 188 0.10 10.95 -16.96
CA GLY A 188 1.40 11.51 -17.32
C GLY A 188 1.42 13.02 -17.48
N LYS A 189 0.28 13.71 -17.35
CA LYS A 189 0.19 15.19 -17.44
C LYS A 189 -0.72 15.80 -16.39
N ARG A 190 -1.84 15.15 -16.10
CA ARG A 190 -2.88 15.59 -15.17
C ARG A 190 -3.09 14.51 -14.12
N SER A 191 -3.67 14.90 -13.00
CA SER A 191 -4.08 13.98 -11.96
C SER A 191 -5.46 14.30 -11.40
N ILE A 192 -6.13 13.26 -10.91
CA ILE A 192 -7.43 13.32 -10.24
C ILE A 192 -7.30 12.62 -8.88
N PRO A 193 -7.69 13.27 -7.77
CA PRO A 193 -7.79 12.60 -6.47
C PRO A 193 -8.79 11.43 -6.52
N ILE A 194 -8.37 10.27 -6.02
CA ILE A 194 -9.27 9.14 -5.76
C ILE A 194 -9.84 9.27 -4.35
N GLY A 195 -8.99 9.56 -3.37
CA GLY A 195 -9.43 9.64 -1.99
C GLY A 195 -8.31 9.97 -1.02
N TYR A 196 -8.71 10.29 0.20
CA TYR A 196 -7.82 10.68 1.28
C TYR A 196 -7.96 9.73 2.44
N SER A 197 -6.86 9.47 3.13
CA SER A 197 -6.86 8.60 4.29
C SER A 197 -6.02 9.15 5.43
N ARG A 198 -6.45 8.92 6.67
CA ARG A 198 -5.57 8.99 7.84
C ARG A 198 -4.90 7.64 7.99
N LEU A 199 -3.59 7.63 8.20
CA LEU A 199 -2.82 6.40 8.39
C LEU A 199 -2.67 6.09 9.88
N ALA A 200 -2.61 4.81 10.21
CA ALA A 200 -2.30 4.30 11.53
C ALA A 200 -0.96 3.55 11.47
N ASN A 201 -0.15 3.71 12.52
CA ASN A 201 1.08 2.96 12.66
C ASN A 201 0.98 1.98 13.84
N ALA A 202 1.77 0.91 13.80
CA ALA A 202 1.82 -0.12 14.82
C ALA A 202 2.62 0.34 16.05
N ALA A 203 2.15 1.39 16.73
CA ALA A 203 2.84 2.00 17.88
C ALA A 203 3.17 1.00 19.00
N ASP A 204 2.35 -0.06 19.14
CA ASP A 204 2.49 -1.10 20.16
C ASP A 204 3.20 -2.38 19.65
N ALA A 205 3.58 -2.45 18.37
CA ALA A 205 4.35 -3.57 17.85
C ALA A 205 5.83 -3.43 18.26
N MET A 206 6.38 -4.48 18.86
CA MET A 206 7.61 -4.44 19.66
C MET A 206 8.91 -4.01 18.95
N ASP A 207 8.89 -3.83 17.62
CA ASP A 207 10.11 -3.59 16.82
C ASP A 207 10.10 -2.31 15.97
N GLY A 208 9.03 -1.48 16.02
CA GLY A 208 9.04 -0.22 15.28
C GLY A 208 7.69 0.51 15.27
N PRO A 209 7.56 1.71 15.88
CA PRO A 209 6.30 2.45 15.96
C PRO A 209 5.86 3.06 14.62
N PHE A 210 6.53 2.72 13.53
CA PHE A 210 6.34 3.29 12.20
C PHE A 210 5.82 2.28 11.18
N PHE A 211 5.68 0.99 11.53
CA PHE A 211 5.08 0.03 10.63
C PHE A 211 3.64 0.42 10.33
N TYR A 212 3.25 0.30 9.07
CA TYR A 212 1.90 0.59 8.63
C TYR A 212 0.90 -0.38 9.29
N ALA A 213 -0.04 0.14 10.06
CA ALA A 213 -1.05 -0.67 10.76
C ALA A 213 -2.45 -0.53 10.18
N GLY A 214 -2.62 0.26 9.12
CA GLY A 214 -3.91 0.47 8.47
C GLY A 214 -4.21 1.93 8.21
N ALA A 215 -5.45 2.19 7.81
CA ALA A 215 -5.90 3.52 7.46
C ALA A 215 -7.42 3.63 7.54
N ARG A 216 -7.91 4.86 7.63
CA ARG A 216 -9.34 5.19 7.47
C ARG A 216 -9.54 6.28 6.42
N SER A 217 -10.65 6.25 5.70
CA SER A 217 -11.09 7.33 4.84
C SER A 217 -11.36 8.60 5.65
N LEU A 218 -11.32 9.73 4.97
CA LEU A 218 -11.60 11.04 5.55
C LEU A 218 -12.98 11.55 5.13
N ASP A 219 -13.63 12.29 6.03
CA ASP A 219 -14.80 13.08 5.68
C ASP A 219 -14.44 14.36 4.91
N ALA A 220 -15.45 15.05 4.37
CA ALA A 220 -15.26 16.26 3.57
C ALA A 220 -14.58 17.41 4.33
N ALA A 221 -14.85 17.56 5.63
CA ALA A 221 -14.26 18.61 6.46
C ALA A 221 -12.78 18.31 6.77
N GLU A 222 -12.41 17.04 6.92
CA GLU A 222 -11.03 16.60 7.05
C GLU A 222 -10.25 16.79 5.74
N VAL A 223 -10.84 16.39 4.61
CA VAL A 223 -10.26 16.57 3.26
C VAL A 223 -9.97 18.05 2.99
N ALA A 224 -10.88 18.95 3.36
CA ALA A 224 -10.69 20.38 3.17
C ALA A 224 -9.41 20.92 3.85
N ARG A 225 -8.97 20.32 4.96
CA ARG A 225 -7.76 20.73 5.70
C ARG A 225 -6.46 20.30 5.03
N CYS A 226 -6.48 19.26 4.20
CA CYS A 226 -5.28 18.72 3.56
C CYS A 226 -5.26 18.86 2.04
N ARG A 227 -6.28 19.47 1.40
CA ARG A 227 -6.41 19.63 -0.05
C ARG A 227 -5.18 20.25 -0.75
N ALA A 228 -4.35 21.00 -0.01
CA ALA A 228 -3.08 21.52 -0.52
C ALA A 228 -2.14 20.44 -1.11
N ILE A 229 -2.23 19.18 -0.64
CA ILE A 229 -1.45 18.04 -1.15
C ILE A 229 -1.69 17.78 -2.65
N GLU A 230 -2.88 18.11 -3.18
CA GLU A 230 -3.16 17.96 -4.62
C GLU A 230 -2.24 18.82 -5.50
N THR A 231 -1.77 19.96 -4.98
CA THR A 231 -0.81 20.80 -5.70
C THR A 231 0.54 20.09 -5.84
N TYR A 232 0.97 19.37 -4.80
CA TYR A 232 2.18 18.56 -4.86
C TYR A 232 2.01 17.40 -5.83
N ALA A 233 0.86 16.72 -5.80
CA ALA A 233 0.54 15.66 -6.76
C ALA A 233 0.61 16.17 -8.21
N ARG A 234 -0.01 17.32 -8.52
CA ARG A 234 0.07 17.91 -9.87
C ARG A 234 1.50 18.27 -10.28
N ALA A 235 2.29 18.86 -9.37
CA ALA A 235 3.67 19.21 -9.65
C ALA A 235 4.53 17.97 -9.94
N LEU A 236 4.40 16.91 -9.14
CA LEU A 236 5.11 15.64 -9.34
C LEU A 236 4.67 14.93 -10.61
N VAL A 237 3.38 14.94 -10.94
CA VAL A 237 2.87 14.37 -12.20
C VAL A 237 3.46 15.08 -13.41
N ALA A 238 3.49 16.42 -13.39
CA ALA A 238 4.06 17.20 -14.49
C ALA A 238 5.57 17.03 -14.64
N ASP A 239 6.30 16.88 -13.51
CA ASP A 239 7.76 16.75 -13.51
C ASP A 239 8.24 15.32 -13.83
N LEU A 240 7.54 14.30 -13.33
CA LEU A 240 7.94 12.89 -13.45
C LEU A 240 7.14 12.12 -14.50
N GLY A 241 6.09 12.72 -15.07
CA GLY A 241 5.22 12.05 -16.02
C GLY A 241 4.44 10.89 -15.41
N LEU A 242 4.02 11.02 -14.14
CA LEU A 242 3.40 9.92 -13.39
C LEU A 242 2.13 9.38 -14.06
N ARG A 243 1.98 8.06 -14.10
CA ARG A 243 0.89 7.33 -14.75
C ARG A 243 0.17 6.39 -13.80
N GLY A 244 -1.09 6.08 -14.12
CA GLY A 244 -1.90 5.16 -13.35
C GLY A 244 -2.19 5.68 -11.94
N ILE A 245 -2.45 4.75 -11.02
CA ILE A 245 -2.75 5.05 -9.60
C ILE A 245 -1.45 5.22 -8.84
N ASN A 246 -1.39 6.26 -8.01
CA ASN A 246 -0.24 6.69 -7.22
C ASN A 246 -0.71 7.14 -5.83
N GLY A 247 0.19 7.13 -4.85
CA GLY A 247 -0.06 7.62 -3.50
C GLY A 247 0.95 8.69 -3.07
N LEU A 248 0.51 9.70 -2.33
CA LEU A 248 1.40 10.59 -1.56
C LEU A 248 1.11 10.44 -0.08
N ASP A 249 2.12 10.03 0.68
CA ASP A 249 2.03 10.00 2.14
C ASP A 249 2.62 11.30 2.70
N PHE A 250 1.95 11.89 3.68
CA PHE A 250 2.32 13.19 4.22
C PHE A 250 1.92 13.32 5.70
N ILE A 251 2.56 14.26 6.39
CA ILE A 251 2.13 14.70 7.71
C ILE A 251 1.36 16.01 7.59
N LEU A 252 0.16 16.07 8.19
CA LEU A 252 -0.50 17.33 8.49
C LEU A 252 0.01 17.84 9.84
N HIS A 253 0.96 18.78 9.81
CA HIS A 253 1.57 19.37 11.00
C HIS A 253 1.27 20.87 11.05
N ARG A 254 0.59 21.30 12.14
CA ARG A 254 0.19 22.70 12.37
C ARG A 254 -0.51 23.33 11.15
N GLY A 255 -1.43 22.58 10.53
CA GLY A 255 -2.20 23.01 9.35
C GLY A 255 -1.42 23.05 8.03
N ARG A 256 -0.17 22.55 8.00
CA ARG A 256 0.66 22.50 6.79
C ARG A 256 0.92 21.06 6.38
N VAL A 257 0.88 20.82 5.08
CA VAL A 257 1.20 19.52 4.46
C VAL A 257 2.72 19.40 4.32
N GLN A 258 3.28 18.34 4.88
CA GLN A 258 4.69 17.97 4.80
C GLN A 258 4.80 16.62 4.11
N LEU A 259 5.28 16.58 2.86
CA LEU A 259 5.39 15.35 2.09
C LEU A 259 6.40 14.40 2.76
N LEU A 260 6.01 13.13 2.90
CA LEU A 260 6.89 12.06 3.39
C LEU A 260 7.39 11.18 2.25
N GLU A 261 6.49 10.78 1.36
CA GLU A 261 6.76 9.73 0.38
C GLU A 261 5.85 9.83 -0.86
N LEU A 262 6.41 9.52 -2.02
CA LEU A 262 5.66 9.22 -3.24
C LEU A 262 5.66 7.71 -3.42
N ASN A 263 4.47 7.11 -3.50
CA ASN A 263 4.25 5.71 -3.84
C ASN A 263 3.82 5.65 -5.32
N PRO A 264 4.71 5.30 -6.28
CA PRO A 264 4.42 5.37 -7.70
C PRO A 264 3.62 4.16 -8.21
N ARG A 265 2.57 3.77 -7.47
CA ARG A 265 1.79 2.54 -7.66
C ARG A 265 0.46 2.60 -6.89
N PRO A 266 -0.48 1.67 -7.17
CA PRO A 266 -1.59 1.39 -6.25
C PRO A 266 -1.09 1.12 -4.82
N THR A 267 -1.79 1.65 -3.82
CA THR A 267 -1.45 1.46 -2.40
C THR A 267 -2.56 0.70 -1.67
N ALA A 268 -2.29 0.25 -0.44
CA ALA A 268 -3.27 -0.44 0.40
C ALA A 268 -4.55 0.38 0.65
N THR A 269 -4.49 1.71 0.56
CA THR A 269 -5.66 2.58 0.75
C THR A 269 -6.63 2.54 -0.44
N LEU A 270 -6.27 1.93 -1.59
CA LEU A 270 -7.19 1.72 -2.72
C LEU A 270 -8.47 1.00 -2.30
N ALA A 271 -8.36 0.03 -1.39
CA ALA A 271 -9.51 -0.74 -0.90
C ALA A 271 -10.49 0.10 -0.07
N LEU A 272 -10.10 1.30 0.40
CA LEU A 272 -10.96 2.20 1.17
C LEU A 272 -11.78 3.15 0.29
N HIS A 273 -11.47 3.21 -1.01
CA HIS A 273 -12.06 4.16 -1.95
C HIS A 273 -12.71 3.39 -3.09
N PRO A 274 -13.92 2.83 -2.92
CA PRO A 274 -14.62 2.13 -4.00
C PRO A 274 -14.83 3.06 -5.19
N SER A 275 -14.72 2.51 -6.40
CA SER A 275 -14.90 3.26 -7.63
C SER A 275 -16.37 3.62 -7.84
N PRO A 276 -16.71 4.88 -8.15
CA PRO A 276 -18.06 5.23 -8.60
C PRO A 276 -18.33 4.77 -10.05
N LEU A 277 -17.28 4.37 -10.78
CA LEU A 277 -17.35 3.89 -12.15
C LEU A 277 -17.53 2.37 -12.18
N ALA A 278 -18.41 1.90 -13.07
CA ALA A 278 -18.76 0.49 -13.21
C ALA A 278 -17.55 -0.39 -13.59
N GLU A 279 -16.61 0.15 -14.37
CA GLU A 279 -15.38 -0.54 -14.76
C GLU A 279 -14.34 -0.70 -13.63
N GLY A 280 -14.47 0.07 -12.55
CA GLY A 280 -13.56 0.00 -11.40
C GLY A 280 -12.20 0.68 -11.61
N TRP A 281 -11.49 0.90 -10.49
CA TRP A 281 -10.23 1.66 -10.50
C TRP A 281 -9.10 1.01 -11.29
N ILE A 282 -9.04 -0.32 -11.38
CA ILE A 282 -7.97 -0.98 -12.16
C ILE A 282 -8.18 -0.79 -13.66
N ALA A 283 -9.41 -0.83 -14.17
CA ALA A 283 -9.66 -0.48 -15.57
C ALA A 283 -9.30 0.99 -15.84
N CYS A 284 -9.63 1.90 -14.91
CA CYS A 284 -9.20 3.30 -15.01
C CYS A 284 -7.67 3.44 -14.97
N HIS A 285 -6.97 2.66 -14.13
CA HIS A 285 -5.51 2.62 -14.05
C HIS A 285 -4.90 2.30 -15.42
N VAL A 286 -5.35 1.20 -16.05
CA VAL A 286 -4.86 0.77 -17.37
C VAL A 286 -5.06 1.88 -18.41
N ARG A 287 -6.26 2.47 -18.47
CA ARG A 287 -6.57 3.58 -19.38
C ARG A 287 -5.74 4.83 -19.11
N ALA A 288 -5.51 5.16 -17.85
CA ALA A 288 -4.71 6.31 -17.46
C ALA A 288 -3.24 6.15 -17.87
N CYS A 289 -2.68 4.94 -17.76
CA CYS A 289 -1.35 4.61 -18.30
C CYS A 289 -1.26 4.86 -19.82
N GLN A 290 -2.38 4.71 -20.53
CA GLN A 290 -2.54 4.98 -21.96
C GLN A 290 -2.93 6.43 -22.29
N GLY A 291 -2.95 7.33 -21.30
CA GLY A 291 -3.22 8.76 -21.49
C GLY A 291 -4.67 9.19 -21.28
N LEU A 292 -5.54 8.30 -20.79
CA LEU A 292 -6.98 8.55 -20.64
C LEU A 292 -7.41 8.53 -19.17
N LEU A 293 -7.51 9.72 -18.56
CA LEU A 293 -8.12 9.86 -17.24
C LEU A 293 -9.63 9.63 -17.28
N PRO A 294 -10.22 9.10 -16.19
CA PRO A 294 -11.66 9.06 -16.04
C PRO A 294 -12.23 10.47 -15.92
N ASP A 295 -13.45 10.67 -16.41
CA ASP A 295 -14.22 11.89 -16.14
C ASP A 295 -15.00 11.69 -14.83
N LEU A 296 -14.59 12.39 -13.78
CA LEU A 296 -15.13 12.22 -12.43
C LEU A 296 -15.58 13.56 -11.87
N ALA A 297 -16.85 13.61 -11.48
CA ALA A 297 -17.31 14.66 -10.58
C ALA A 297 -16.74 14.42 -9.17
N PRO A 298 -16.43 15.49 -8.41
CA PRO A 298 -16.09 15.35 -7.00
C PRO A 298 -17.24 14.64 -6.26
N HIS A 299 -16.94 13.48 -5.70
CA HIS A 299 -17.89 12.71 -4.91
C HIS A 299 -17.42 12.63 -3.47
N ALA A 300 -18.30 12.95 -2.52
CA ALA A 300 -18.04 12.72 -1.11
C ALA A 300 -18.44 11.27 -0.78
N PRO A 301 -17.59 10.48 -0.12
CA PRO A 301 -17.96 9.12 0.26
C PRO A 301 -19.22 9.13 1.14
N SER A 302 -20.12 8.17 0.91
CA SER A 302 -21.38 8.03 1.64
C SER A 302 -21.23 7.33 2.99
N HIS A 303 -20.07 6.72 3.24
CA HIS A 303 -19.72 5.98 4.45
C HIS A 303 -18.23 6.15 4.76
N ALA A 304 -17.87 5.99 6.02
CA ALA A 304 -16.48 5.86 6.42
C ALA A 304 -16.02 4.41 6.17
N SER A 305 -14.80 4.26 5.68
CA SER A 305 -14.17 2.96 5.43
C SER A 305 -12.81 2.93 6.10
N ALA A 306 -12.47 1.82 6.74
CA ALA A 306 -11.17 1.65 7.37
C ALA A 306 -10.68 0.22 7.27
N HIS A 307 -9.38 0.04 7.36
CA HIS A 307 -8.78 -1.26 7.61
C HIS A 307 -7.67 -1.17 8.65
N ARG A 308 -7.39 -2.30 9.27
CA ARG A 308 -6.33 -2.49 10.26
C ARG A 308 -5.59 -3.78 9.99
N ILE A 309 -4.27 -3.73 9.93
CA ILE A 309 -3.44 -4.93 9.95
C ILE A 309 -3.33 -5.38 11.40
N LEU A 310 -3.74 -6.62 11.66
CA LEU A 310 -3.48 -7.29 12.92
C LEU A 310 -2.08 -7.89 12.84
N TYR A 311 -1.24 -7.58 13.82
CA TYR A 311 0.09 -8.15 13.95
C TYR A 311 0.08 -9.25 15.01
N ALA A 312 0.88 -10.29 14.82
CA ALA A 312 0.96 -11.40 15.77
C ALA A 312 1.63 -10.96 17.08
N GLU A 313 0.90 -11.04 18.19
CA GLU A 313 1.43 -10.68 19.53
C GLU A 313 2.44 -11.70 20.08
N ARG A 314 2.39 -12.92 19.54
CA ARG A 314 3.23 -14.08 19.86
C ARG A 314 3.37 -14.96 18.63
N ASP A 315 4.37 -15.82 18.64
CA ASP A 315 4.49 -16.89 17.64
C ASP A 315 3.23 -17.75 17.67
N LEU A 316 2.64 -17.99 16.51
CA LEU A 316 1.44 -18.82 16.37
C LEU A 316 1.46 -19.58 15.05
N SER A 317 0.73 -20.69 15.03
CA SER A 317 0.38 -21.38 13.78
C SER A 317 -1.11 -21.22 13.55
N VAL A 318 -1.51 -20.91 12.31
CA VAL A 318 -2.92 -20.73 11.96
C VAL A 318 -3.67 -22.05 12.18
N PRO A 319 -4.71 -22.10 13.02
CA PRO A 319 -5.43 -23.33 13.30
C PRO A 319 -6.08 -23.95 12.07
N ALA A 320 -6.09 -25.28 12.01
CA ALA A 320 -6.89 -26.01 11.02
C ALA A 320 -8.39 -25.80 11.24
N GLY A 321 -9.14 -25.64 10.15
CA GLY A 321 -10.59 -25.45 10.19
C GLY A 321 -11.03 -24.08 10.73
N LEU A 322 -10.11 -23.12 10.83
CA LEU A 322 -10.45 -21.74 11.19
C LEU A 322 -11.42 -21.14 10.16
N SER A 323 -12.59 -20.71 10.63
CA SER A 323 -13.53 -19.96 9.80
C SER A 323 -13.30 -18.46 10.02
N TRP A 324 -12.69 -17.82 9.02
CA TRP A 324 -12.46 -16.39 9.04
C TRP A 324 -13.78 -15.63 8.83
N PRO A 325 -14.09 -14.63 9.67
CA PRO A 325 -15.21 -13.73 9.40
C PRO A 325 -15.08 -13.01 8.05
N ASP A 326 -16.20 -12.69 7.40
CA ASP A 326 -16.24 -12.08 6.06
C ASP A 326 -15.60 -10.69 5.94
N TRP A 327 -15.27 -10.04 7.05
CA TRP A 327 -14.56 -8.76 7.11
C TRP A 327 -13.05 -8.92 7.35
N VAL A 328 -12.55 -10.15 7.42
CA VAL A 328 -11.11 -10.45 7.47
C VAL A 328 -10.60 -10.74 6.07
N ARG A 329 -9.41 -10.24 5.76
CA ARG A 329 -8.67 -10.40 4.52
C ARG A 329 -7.21 -10.72 4.79
N ASP A 330 -6.48 -11.07 3.74
CA ASP A 330 -5.08 -11.52 3.83
C ASP A 330 -5.02 -12.70 4.80
N ARG A 331 -5.80 -13.75 4.46
CA ARG A 331 -6.11 -14.90 5.33
C ARG A 331 -5.06 -15.98 5.12
N PRO A 332 -4.11 -16.21 6.05
CA PRO A 332 -3.05 -17.17 5.81
C PRO A 332 -3.57 -18.60 5.90
N TRP A 333 -2.92 -19.51 5.18
CA TRP A 333 -3.31 -20.92 5.12
C TRP A 333 -3.28 -21.60 6.49
N PRO A 334 -4.15 -22.59 6.73
CA PRO A 334 -4.02 -23.46 7.90
C PRO A 334 -2.62 -24.06 8.02
N GLY A 335 -2.05 -24.02 9.22
CA GLY A 335 -0.70 -24.48 9.52
C GLY A 335 0.41 -23.45 9.26
N THR A 336 0.10 -22.31 8.62
CA THR A 336 1.09 -21.23 8.42
C THR A 336 1.65 -20.78 9.75
N TRP A 337 2.97 -20.78 9.90
CA TRP A 337 3.66 -20.25 11.08
C TRP A 337 3.88 -18.76 10.92
N ILE A 338 3.42 -17.99 11.91
CA ILE A 338 3.46 -16.53 11.92
C ILE A 338 4.27 -16.13 13.16
N PRO A 339 5.49 -15.60 12.98
CA PRO A 339 6.29 -15.13 14.10
C PRO A 339 5.65 -13.92 14.75
N ARG A 340 5.97 -13.71 16.03
CA ARG A 340 5.67 -12.47 16.73
C ARG A 340 6.13 -11.26 15.92
N GLY A 341 5.28 -10.24 15.83
CA GLY A 341 5.55 -9.00 15.11
C GLY A 341 5.32 -9.07 13.61
N ALA A 342 5.04 -10.25 13.03
CA ALA A 342 4.65 -10.36 11.63
C ALA A 342 3.17 -9.99 11.40
N PRO A 343 2.81 -9.49 10.21
CA PRO A 343 1.41 -9.31 9.83
C PRO A 343 0.69 -10.67 9.85
N LEU A 344 -0.50 -10.68 10.45
CA LEU A 344 -1.33 -11.87 10.61
C LEU A 344 -2.50 -11.87 9.62
N CYS A 345 -3.28 -10.79 9.60
CA CYS A 345 -4.41 -10.61 8.69
C CYS A 345 -4.86 -9.15 8.70
N SER A 346 -5.63 -8.73 7.70
CA SER A 346 -6.24 -7.40 7.63
C SER A 346 -7.71 -7.44 8.02
N LEU A 347 -8.14 -6.52 8.88
CA LEU A 347 -9.53 -6.33 9.28
C LEU A 347 -10.08 -5.13 8.52
N TYR A 348 -11.25 -5.25 7.91
CA TYR A 348 -11.92 -4.15 7.22
C TYR A 348 -13.14 -3.69 8.02
N ALA A 349 -13.57 -2.45 7.84
CA ALA A 349 -14.79 -1.87 8.41
C ALA A 349 -15.36 -0.79 7.50
N GLU A 350 -16.69 -0.75 7.40
CA GLU A 350 -17.46 0.29 6.72
C GLU A 350 -18.64 0.65 7.63
N ALA A 351 -18.89 1.93 7.83
CA ALA A 351 -20.00 2.41 8.66
C ALA A 351 -20.45 3.83 8.26
N THR A 352 -21.73 4.11 8.46
CA THR A 352 -22.34 5.44 8.31
C THR A 352 -22.43 6.19 9.63
N ASP A 353 -22.90 5.51 10.68
CA ASP A 353 -23.27 6.11 11.97
C ASP A 353 -22.38 5.69 13.15
N VAL A 354 -21.49 4.72 12.91
CA VAL A 354 -20.59 4.16 13.92
C VAL A 354 -19.16 4.54 13.58
N ASP A 355 -18.36 4.80 14.61
CA ASP A 355 -16.93 5.01 14.44
C ASP A 355 -16.25 3.71 13.94
N VAL A 356 -15.73 3.75 12.72
CA VAL A 356 -15.03 2.64 12.08
C VAL A 356 -13.80 2.18 12.87
N GLU A 357 -13.15 3.06 13.64
CA GLU A 357 -11.99 2.70 14.47
C GLU A 357 -12.41 1.86 15.68
N MET A 358 -13.59 2.17 16.28
CA MET A 358 -14.17 1.36 17.34
C MET A 358 -14.58 -0.03 16.83
N LEU A 359 -15.23 -0.09 15.66
CA LEU A 359 -15.62 -1.35 15.04
C LEU A 359 -14.41 -2.22 14.71
N LEU A 360 -13.31 -1.63 14.21
CA LEU A 360 -12.05 -2.36 14.00
C LEU A 360 -11.45 -2.88 15.30
N ALA A 361 -11.57 -2.15 16.42
CA ALA A 361 -11.09 -2.61 17.71
C ALA A 361 -11.90 -3.79 18.26
N GLU A 362 -13.23 -3.79 18.08
CA GLU A 362 -14.09 -4.92 18.41
C GLU A 362 -13.75 -6.15 17.56
N ARG A 363 -13.65 -5.96 16.24
CA ARG A 363 -13.23 -6.98 15.27
C ARG A 363 -11.88 -7.60 15.63
N ALA A 364 -10.90 -6.78 16.04
CA ALA A 364 -9.60 -7.28 16.47
C ALA A 364 -9.71 -8.21 17.69
N ARG A 365 -10.49 -7.82 18.72
CA ARG A 365 -10.72 -8.68 19.90
C ARG A 365 -11.38 -10.00 19.51
N LEU A 366 -12.34 -9.96 18.59
CA LEU A 366 -13.01 -11.16 18.09
C LEU A 366 -12.04 -12.10 17.37
N VAL A 367 -11.23 -11.61 16.41
CA VAL A 367 -10.23 -12.46 15.72
C VAL A 367 -9.25 -13.08 16.71
N LEU A 368 -8.70 -12.29 17.64
CA LEU A 368 -7.76 -12.80 18.64
C LEU A 368 -8.39 -13.88 19.54
N SER A 369 -9.67 -13.75 19.88
CA SER A 369 -10.39 -14.76 20.66
C SER A 369 -10.59 -16.07 19.89
N ILE A 370 -10.92 -15.98 18.60
CA ILE A 370 -11.07 -17.14 17.71
C ILE A 370 -9.72 -17.87 17.60
N LEU A 371 -8.63 -17.13 17.39
CA LEU A 371 -7.27 -17.70 17.30
C LEU A 371 -6.78 -18.29 18.63
N ALA A 372 -7.30 -17.84 19.76
CA ALA A 372 -7.01 -18.41 21.07
C ALA A 372 -7.81 -19.69 21.38
N GLY A 373 -8.68 -20.15 20.47
CA GLY A 373 -9.57 -21.30 20.69
C GLY A 373 -10.67 -21.04 21.72
N ARG A 374 -10.96 -19.76 22.03
CA ARG A 374 -12.05 -19.39 22.93
C ARG A 374 -13.32 -19.24 22.09
N SER A 375 -14.28 -20.14 22.29
CA SER A 375 -15.60 -20.01 21.66
C SER A 375 -16.23 -18.68 22.05
N THR A 376 -16.42 -17.77 21.10
CA THR A 376 -17.16 -16.53 21.31
C THR A 376 -18.65 -16.83 21.37
N LEU A 377 -19.12 -17.18 22.56
CA LEU A 377 -20.51 -17.01 22.95
C LEU A 377 -20.76 -15.53 23.24
N LEU A 378 -21.14 -14.74 22.24
CA LEU A 378 -21.71 -13.41 22.47
C LEU A 378 -22.89 -13.13 21.53
N MET A 379 -24.07 -13.31 22.14
CA MET A 379 -25.28 -12.48 22.07
C MET A 379 -25.87 -12.16 20.69
N SER A 380 -26.77 -13.04 20.26
CA SER A 380 -28.00 -12.64 19.59
C SER A 380 -28.82 -11.76 20.55
N THR A 381 -28.77 -10.44 20.39
CA THR A 381 -29.83 -9.57 20.90
C THR A 381 -31.10 -9.86 20.10
N GLU A 382 -32.08 -10.36 20.82
CA GLU A 382 -33.45 -10.60 20.38
C GLU A 382 -34.04 -9.35 19.72
N VAL A 383 -34.54 -9.54 18.51
CA VAL A 383 -35.61 -8.72 17.97
C VAL A 383 -36.85 -9.05 18.80
N ILE A 384 -37.21 -8.16 19.72
CA ILE A 384 -38.55 -8.16 20.32
C ILE A 384 -39.40 -7.16 19.51
N SER A 385 -40.39 -7.78 18.84
CA SER A 385 -41.67 -7.30 18.31
C SER A 385 -42.05 -5.83 18.49
#